data_AF-A0AA39H8D0-F1
#
_entry.id   AF-A0AA39H8D0-F1
#
_cell.length_a   1.000
_cell.length_b   1.000
_cell.length_c   1.000
_cell.angle_alpha   90.00
_cell.angle_beta   90.00
_cell.angle_gamma   90.00
#
_symmetry.space_group_name_H-M   'P 1'
#
loop_
_entity.id
_entity.type
_entity.pdbx_description
1 polymer ?
#
loop_
_entity_poly.entity_id
_entity_poly.type
_entity_poly.pdbx_seq_one_letter_code
_entity_poly.pdbx_strand_id
1 'polypeptide(L)'
;MYLILWKSPKQMRIYKFLLLNISVWAFITDMLLEIISLPLPVLEVFGLYSVGLSRFLPSPVGFASVVATMFCIFEYLVGLMFAFYHRYYVLQDEVSILGKTVSRGYFYLAIVFTTIVPPGTATLALGLSSVPFADFKDQALRTHPELAPFFHRVPIFGLNLTAIMAVCAVTCFWVVLWTSFVIWCVVGILTQFRMQKTSMSNFNYQLHVQLIKALAVQTLVPLLLYAVPLFTLAICFIFKLSILNDAFKITELALSLHSIVNSLAVILLIAPYRRFEFYRCCMAVTAALSIPLTALVVYLILWKSPKQMRTYKFLLLNISVWAFITDMLLEIISLPLPVLEVFGLYSVGLSRSLPSPVGFASVVATMFCIFEYLVGLMFAFYHRYYVLQDEPFRQ
;
A
#
# COMPACT_ATOMS: atom_id res chain seq x y z
N MET A 1 -6.90 2.34 12.88
CA MET A 1 -8.21 2.91 13.31
C MET A 1 -8.37 3.05 14.82
N TYR A 2 -8.11 2.03 15.65
CA TYR A 2 -8.25 2.11 17.12
C TYR A 2 -7.55 3.32 17.76
N LEU A 3 -6.28 3.57 17.40
CA LEU A 3 -5.53 4.73 17.90
C LEU A 3 -6.18 6.06 17.53
N ILE A 4 -6.72 6.18 16.32
CA ILE A 4 -7.43 7.38 15.87
C ILE A 4 -8.68 7.58 16.74
N LEU A 5 -9.49 6.53 16.93
CA LEU A 5 -10.74 6.61 17.68
C LEU A 5 -10.53 6.92 19.17
N TRP A 6 -9.52 6.34 19.81
CA TRP A 6 -9.42 6.33 21.27
C TRP A 6 -8.19 7.03 21.84
N LYS A 7 -7.19 7.35 21.02
CA LYS A 7 -5.95 8.02 21.45
C LYS A 7 -5.71 9.39 20.82
N SER A 8 -6.62 9.87 19.97
CA SER A 8 -6.56 11.24 19.45
C SER A 8 -6.76 12.30 20.55
N PRO A 9 -5.94 13.36 20.59
CA PRO A 9 -6.13 14.47 21.51
C PRO A 9 -7.39 15.29 21.16
N LYS A 10 -8.00 15.95 22.16
CA LYS A 10 -9.25 16.72 22.00
C LYS A 10 -9.11 17.84 20.95
N GLN A 11 -7.92 18.43 20.83
CA GLN A 11 -7.58 19.49 19.88
C GLN A 11 -7.64 19.04 18.41
N MET A 12 -7.63 17.72 18.16
CA MET A 12 -7.70 17.15 16.81
C MET A 12 -9.09 16.59 16.47
N ARG A 13 -10.16 16.98 17.18
CA ARG A 13 -11.47 16.34 17.05
C ARG A 13 -12.00 16.25 15.62
N ILE A 14 -11.91 17.31 14.84
CA ILE A 14 -12.37 17.32 13.43
C ILE A 14 -11.41 16.50 12.55
N TYR A 15 -10.11 16.76 12.67
CA TYR A 15 -9.09 16.07 11.88
C TYR A 15 -9.04 14.56 12.14
N LYS A 16 -9.40 14.11 13.34
CA LYS A 16 -9.55 12.69 13.70
C LYS A 16 -10.52 11.99 12.76
N PHE A 17 -11.66 12.61 12.43
CA PHE A 17 -12.63 12.01 11.52
C PHE A 17 -12.13 11.97 10.08
N LEU A 18 -11.34 12.96 9.66
CA LEU A 18 -10.67 12.94 8.34
C LEU A 18 -9.65 11.80 8.26
N LEU A 19 -8.80 11.64 9.28
CA LEU A 19 -7.86 10.50 9.36
C LEU A 19 -8.58 9.15 9.39
N LEU A 20 -9.70 9.07 10.09
CA LEU A 20 -10.52 7.86 10.13
C LEU A 20 -11.10 7.54 8.76
N ASN A 21 -11.66 8.53 8.07
CA ASN A 21 -12.21 8.39 6.72
C ASN A 21 -11.15 7.89 5.73
N ILE A 22 -9.97 8.51 5.71
CA ILE A 22 -8.83 8.06 4.89
C ILE A 22 -8.47 6.61 5.22
N SER A 23 -8.39 6.26 6.51
CA SER A 23 -8.05 4.90 6.94
C SER A 23 -9.12 3.86 6.53
N VAL A 24 -10.39 4.24 6.53
CA VAL A 24 -11.51 3.36 6.14
C VAL A 24 -11.47 3.09 4.65
N TRP A 25 -11.30 4.11 3.83
CA TRP A 25 -11.20 3.94 2.38
C TRP A 25 -9.97 3.13 1.97
N ALA A 26 -8.81 3.37 2.61
CA ALA A 26 -7.62 2.55 2.39
C ALA A 26 -7.87 1.08 2.76
N PHE A 27 -8.43 0.82 3.95
CA PHE A 27 -8.76 -0.54 4.38
C PHE A 27 -9.74 -1.26 3.43
N ILE A 28 -10.81 -0.58 3.01
CA ILE A 28 -11.77 -1.16 2.06
C ILE A 28 -11.10 -1.46 0.71
N THR A 29 -10.23 -0.54 0.25
CA THR A 29 -9.44 -0.73 -0.97
C THR A 29 -8.58 -1.99 -0.87
N ASP A 30 -7.86 -2.20 0.23
CA ASP A 30 -7.04 -3.40 0.44
C ASP A 30 -7.88 -4.68 0.44
N MET A 31 -9.02 -4.68 1.15
CA MET A 31 -9.91 -5.84 1.17
C MET A 31 -10.43 -6.17 -0.24
N LEU A 32 -10.80 -5.16 -1.02
CA LEU A 32 -11.29 -5.34 -2.38
C LEU A 32 -10.17 -5.76 -3.34
N LEU A 33 -8.97 -5.20 -3.23
CA LEU A 33 -7.86 -5.45 -4.14
C LEU A 33 -7.14 -6.76 -3.82
N GLU A 34 -6.81 -7.04 -2.56
CA GLU A 34 -5.95 -8.16 -2.18
C GLU A 34 -6.72 -9.43 -1.84
N ILE A 35 -7.90 -9.32 -1.21
CA ILE A 35 -8.67 -10.49 -0.79
C ILE A 35 -9.72 -10.86 -1.84
N ILE A 36 -10.49 -9.88 -2.31
CA ILE A 36 -11.63 -10.15 -3.18
C ILE A 36 -11.18 -10.28 -4.64
N SER A 37 -10.50 -9.26 -5.19
CA SER A 37 -10.29 -9.15 -6.63
C SER A 37 -8.97 -9.75 -7.12
N LEU A 38 -7.88 -9.63 -6.36
CA LEU A 38 -6.49 -9.98 -6.72
C LEU A 38 -6.27 -10.07 -8.25
N PRO A 39 -6.39 -8.92 -8.95
CA PRO A 39 -6.65 -8.90 -10.38
C PRO A 39 -5.36 -9.08 -11.18
N LEU A 40 -5.25 -10.18 -11.91
CA LEU A 40 -4.12 -10.47 -12.80
C LEU A 40 -4.50 -10.19 -14.26
N PRO A 41 -3.61 -9.53 -15.03
CA PRO A 41 -3.89 -9.22 -16.42
C PRO A 41 -3.60 -10.43 -17.32
N VAL A 42 -4.39 -10.58 -18.39
CA VAL A 42 -4.11 -11.44 -19.56
C VAL A 42 -3.98 -10.52 -20.76
N LEU A 43 -2.82 -9.87 -20.88
CA LEU A 43 -2.65 -8.78 -21.85
C LEU A 43 -2.72 -9.23 -23.32
N GLU A 44 -2.40 -10.49 -23.61
CA GLU A 44 -2.50 -11.07 -24.97
C GLU A 44 -3.91 -10.95 -25.55
N VAL A 45 -4.92 -10.98 -24.69
CA VAL A 45 -6.33 -10.85 -25.07
C VAL A 45 -7.00 -9.65 -24.44
N PHE A 46 -6.27 -8.73 -23.80
CA PHE A 46 -6.85 -7.64 -23.01
C PHE A 46 -7.91 -8.12 -22.01
N GLY A 47 -7.60 -9.21 -21.31
CA GLY A 47 -8.42 -9.75 -20.23
C GLY A 47 -7.89 -9.36 -18.86
N LEU A 48 -8.75 -9.42 -17.85
CA LEU A 48 -8.38 -9.39 -16.44
C LEU A 48 -9.02 -10.60 -15.77
N TYR A 49 -8.31 -11.35 -14.95
CA TYR A 49 -8.91 -12.44 -14.17
C TYR A 49 -8.59 -12.28 -12.69
N SER A 50 -9.54 -12.66 -11.85
CA SER A 50 -9.35 -12.62 -10.40
C SER A 50 -8.86 -13.96 -9.89
N VAL A 51 -7.84 -13.92 -9.03
CA VAL A 51 -7.37 -15.09 -8.26
C VAL A 51 -7.84 -15.04 -6.80
N GLY A 52 -8.44 -13.92 -6.38
CA GLY A 52 -9.00 -13.73 -5.04
C GLY A 52 -10.31 -14.48 -4.82
N LEU A 53 -11.10 -14.08 -3.83
CA LEU A 53 -12.43 -14.67 -3.57
C LEU A 53 -13.36 -14.58 -4.78
N SER A 54 -13.20 -13.57 -5.63
CA SER A 54 -14.05 -13.43 -6.82
C SER A 54 -13.79 -14.47 -7.92
N ARG A 55 -12.77 -15.32 -7.79
CA ARG A 55 -12.61 -16.53 -8.62
C ARG A 55 -13.78 -17.51 -8.49
N PHE A 56 -14.47 -17.48 -7.34
CA PHE A 56 -15.65 -18.31 -7.05
C PHE A 56 -16.97 -17.63 -7.45
N LEU A 57 -16.90 -16.39 -7.94
CA LEU A 57 -18.07 -15.59 -8.28
C LEU A 57 -18.26 -15.53 -9.80
N PRO A 58 -19.48 -15.24 -10.28
CA PRO A 58 -19.73 -14.99 -11.70
C PRO A 58 -18.89 -13.81 -12.22
N SER A 59 -18.52 -13.86 -13.51
CA SER A 59 -17.70 -12.84 -14.17
C SER A 59 -18.18 -11.39 -13.93
N PRO A 60 -19.49 -11.05 -14.04
CA PRO A 60 -19.96 -9.69 -13.76
C PRO A 60 -19.74 -9.24 -12.32
N VAL A 61 -19.87 -10.16 -11.35
CA VAL A 61 -19.70 -9.85 -9.92
C VAL A 61 -18.23 -9.63 -9.58
N GLY A 62 -17.34 -10.46 -10.16
CA GLY A 62 -15.89 -10.26 -10.02
C GLY A 62 -15.40 -8.98 -10.70
N PHE A 63 -15.98 -8.60 -11.83
CA PHE A 63 -15.64 -7.31 -12.46
C PHE A 63 -16.16 -6.13 -11.63
N ALA A 64 -17.36 -6.24 -11.05
CA ALA A 64 -17.90 -5.21 -10.16
C ALA A 64 -17.01 -4.95 -8.94
N SER A 65 -16.30 -5.96 -8.42
CA SER A 65 -15.35 -5.74 -7.32
C SER A 65 -14.15 -4.90 -7.76
N VAL A 66 -13.65 -5.08 -8.98
CA VAL A 66 -12.58 -4.24 -9.55
C VAL A 66 -13.05 -2.80 -9.76
N VAL A 67 -14.29 -2.61 -10.22
CA VAL A 67 -14.91 -1.28 -10.34
C VAL A 67 -15.05 -0.62 -8.95
N ALA A 68 -15.49 -1.37 -7.94
CA ALA A 68 -15.60 -0.87 -6.56
C ALA A 68 -14.24 -0.49 -5.98
N THR A 69 -13.16 -1.23 -6.29
CA THR A 69 -11.79 -0.86 -5.89
C THR A 69 -11.41 0.50 -6.47
N MET A 70 -11.71 0.75 -7.75
CA MET A 70 -11.43 2.04 -8.39
C MET A 70 -12.15 3.19 -7.67
N PHE A 71 -13.42 2.99 -7.29
CA PHE A 71 -14.17 3.98 -6.50
C PHE A 71 -13.45 4.30 -5.18
N CYS A 72 -13.05 3.27 -4.44
CA CYS A 72 -12.42 3.42 -3.13
C CYS A 72 -11.06 4.12 -3.20
N ILE A 73 -10.28 3.87 -4.26
CA ILE A 73 -9.00 4.57 -4.49
C ILE A 73 -9.24 6.08 -4.66
N PHE A 74 -10.23 6.48 -5.46
CA PHE A 74 -10.54 7.90 -5.64
C PHE A 74 -11.09 8.54 -4.37
N GLU A 75 -11.95 7.85 -3.62
CA GLU A 75 -12.45 8.32 -2.32
C GLU A 75 -11.31 8.49 -1.29
N TYR A 76 -10.33 7.59 -1.31
CA TYR A 76 -9.11 7.74 -0.50
C TYR A 76 -8.35 9.04 -0.85
N LEU A 77 -8.17 9.34 -2.15
CA LEU A 77 -7.54 10.59 -2.59
C LEU A 77 -8.37 11.83 -2.20
N VAL A 78 -9.69 11.76 -2.31
CA VAL A 78 -10.61 12.83 -1.87
C VAL A 78 -10.51 13.06 -0.36
N GLY A 79 -10.41 11.99 0.44
CA GLY A 79 -10.16 12.08 1.88
C GLY A 79 -8.85 12.81 2.22
N LEU A 80 -7.76 12.51 1.50
CA LEU A 80 -6.49 13.22 1.63
C LEU A 80 -6.60 14.70 1.24
N MET A 81 -7.33 14.99 0.15
CA MET A 81 -7.59 16.35 -0.31
C MET A 81 -8.29 17.17 0.79
N PHE A 82 -9.32 16.60 1.44
CA PHE A 82 -9.99 17.25 2.56
C PHE A 82 -9.09 17.43 3.78
N ALA A 83 -8.18 16.49 4.06
CA ALA A 83 -7.22 16.64 5.14
C ALA A 83 -6.27 17.84 4.92
N PHE A 84 -5.79 18.05 3.69
CA PHE A 84 -5.00 19.25 3.35
C PHE A 84 -5.81 20.53 3.42
N TYR A 85 -7.00 20.52 2.82
CA TYR A 85 -7.85 21.70 2.81
C TYR A 85 -8.21 22.12 4.23
N HIS A 86 -8.58 21.19 5.10
CA HIS A 86 -8.83 21.47 6.52
C HIS A 86 -7.60 22.10 7.20
N ARG A 87 -6.39 21.62 6.89
CA ARG A 87 -5.17 22.17 7.47
C ARG A 87 -4.87 23.58 7.00
N TYR A 88 -5.08 23.84 5.73
CA TYR A 88 -5.00 25.18 5.16
C TYR A 88 -6.05 26.10 5.80
N TYR A 89 -7.31 25.67 5.84
CA TYR A 89 -8.44 26.41 6.38
C TYR A 89 -8.23 26.85 7.83
N VAL A 90 -7.77 25.95 8.72
CA VAL A 90 -7.57 26.25 10.15
C VAL A 90 -6.48 27.29 10.39
N LEU A 91 -5.57 27.52 9.44
CA LEU A 91 -4.51 28.51 9.55
C LEU A 91 -4.89 29.89 8.99
N GLN A 92 -6.07 30.02 8.37
CA GLN A 92 -6.53 31.29 7.81
C GLN A 92 -7.53 31.97 8.74
N ASP A 93 -7.36 33.29 8.91
CA ASP A 93 -8.32 34.14 9.61
C ASP A 93 -9.57 34.39 8.75
N GLU A 94 -9.40 34.60 7.44
CA GLU A 94 -10.47 34.66 6.44
C GLU A 94 -10.10 33.87 5.18
N VAL A 95 -10.97 32.94 4.77
CA VAL A 95 -10.78 32.13 3.57
C VAL A 95 -11.32 32.88 2.36
N SER A 96 -10.44 33.53 1.62
CA SER A 96 -10.73 34.05 0.30
C SER A 96 -10.09 33.17 -0.78
N ILE A 97 -10.92 32.63 -1.68
CA ILE A 97 -10.43 31.92 -2.87
C ILE A 97 -10.56 32.92 -4.03
N LEU A 98 -9.44 33.25 -4.67
CA LEU A 98 -9.39 34.26 -5.75
C LEU A 98 -10.01 35.62 -5.33
N GLY A 99 -9.79 36.03 -4.07
CA GLY A 99 -10.28 37.30 -3.54
C GLY A 99 -11.78 37.35 -3.23
N LYS A 100 -12.51 36.23 -3.32
CA LYS A 100 -13.92 36.14 -2.92
C LYS A 100 -14.08 35.25 -1.69
N THR A 101 -14.91 35.70 -0.75
CA THR A 101 -15.32 34.91 0.41
C THR A 101 -16.23 33.76 -0.03
N VAL A 102 -15.89 32.54 0.38
CA VAL A 102 -16.64 31.35 -0.03
C VAL A 102 -17.88 31.20 0.84
N SER A 103 -19.07 31.17 0.22
CA SER A 103 -20.31 30.92 0.95
C SER A 103 -20.38 29.47 1.44
N ARG A 104 -21.09 29.22 2.55
CA ARG A 104 -21.30 27.86 3.08
C ARG A 104 -21.95 26.93 2.05
N GLY A 105 -22.84 27.45 1.20
CA GLY A 105 -23.50 26.65 0.17
C GLY A 105 -22.53 26.14 -0.91
N TYR A 106 -21.63 27.01 -1.38
CA TYR A 106 -20.58 26.61 -2.32
C TYR A 106 -19.62 25.59 -1.73
N PHE A 107 -19.33 25.68 -0.43
CA PHE A 107 -18.50 24.70 0.25
C PHE A 107 -19.14 23.30 0.29
N TYR A 108 -20.43 23.19 0.67
CA TYR A 108 -21.12 21.90 0.64
C TYR A 108 -21.27 21.34 -0.78
N LEU A 109 -21.55 22.20 -1.76
CA LEU A 109 -21.60 21.80 -3.17
C LEU A 109 -20.24 21.26 -3.63
N ALA A 110 -19.14 21.90 -3.25
CA ALA A 110 -17.80 21.41 -3.57
C ALA A 110 -17.49 20.05 -2.94
N ILE A 111 -17.92 19.80 -1.69
CA ILE A 111 -17.78 18.49 -1.05
C ILE A 111 -18.56 17.42 -1.82
N VAL A 112 -19.82 17.68 -2.16
CA VAL A 112 -20.66 16.74 -2.92
C VAL A 112 -20.08 16.50 -4.31
N PHE A 113 -19.64 17.55 -4.99
CA PHE A 113 -19.00 17.44 -6.30
C PHE A 113 -17.74 16.58 -6.24
N THR A 114 -16.85 16.84 -5.28
CA THR A 114 -15.54 16.14 -5.20
C THR A 114 -15.65 14.70 -4.71
N THR A 115 -16.69 14.36 -3.94
CA THR A 115 -16.96 12.97 -3.52
C THR A 115 -17.69 12.16 -4.60
N ILE A 116 -18.49 12.79 -5.46
CA ILE A 116 -19.27 12.04 -6.47
C ILE A 116 -18.58 12.03 -7.83
N VAL A 117 -18.11 13.18 -8.32
CA VAL A 117 -17.73 13.34 -9.73
C VAL A 117 -16.40 12.64 -10.06
N PRO A 118 -15.28 12.85 -9.34
CA PRO A 118 -14.04 12.14 -9.64
C PRO A 118 -14.16 10.61 -9.50
N PRO A 119 -14.63 10.05 -8.35
CA PRO A 119 -14.81 8.61 -8.23
C PRO A 119 -15.84 8.05 -9.23
N GLY A 120 -16.96 8.75 -9.43
CA GLY A 120 -18.04 8.32 -10.31
C GLY A 120 -17.66 8.29 -11.78
N THR A 121 -16.92 9.30 -12.27
CA THR A 121 -16.46 9.31 -13.67
C THR A 121 -15.40 8.25 -13.96
N ALA A 122 -14.46 8.03 -13.02
CA ALA A 122 -13.45 6.99 -13.14
C ALA A 122 -14.07 5.57 -13.13
N THR A 123 -15.03 5.34 -12.23
CA THR A 123 -15.73 4.05 -12.13
C THR A 123 -16.68 3.80 -13.28
N LEU A 124 -17.37 4.83 -13.78
CA LEU A 124 -18.18 4.73 -14.98
C LEU A 124 -17.33 4.38 -16.21
N ALA A 125 -16.19 5.06 -16.40
CA ALA A 125 -15.26 4.76 -17.49
C ALA A 125 -14.79 3.29 -17.43
N LEU A 126 -14.46 2.79 -16.23
CA LEU A 126 -14.03 1.40 -16.05
C LEU A 126 -15.20 0.43 -16.28
N GLY A 127 -16.38 0.72 -15.73
CA GLY A 127 -17.59 -0.08 -15.92
C GLY A 127 -17.95 -0.27 -17.40
N LEU A 128 -17.87 0.81 -18.17
CA LEU A 128 -18.12 0.80 -19.62
C LEU A 128 -17.03 0.09 -20.43
N SER A 129 -15.90 -0.25 -19.83
CA SER A 129 -14.83 -0.99 -20.52
C SER A 129 -15.05 -2.50 -20.56
N SER A 130 -16.01 -3.03 -19.80
CA SER A 130 -16.31 -4.46 -19.77
C SER A 130 -16.89 -4.97 -21.09
N VAL A 131 -16.42 -6.15 -21.50
CA VAL A 131 -16.94 -6.92 -22.63
C VAL A 131 -17.61 -8.18 -22.08
N PRO A 132 -18.83 -8.54 -22.52
CA PRO A 132 -19.49 -9.78 -22.11
C PRO A 132 -18.60 -11.01 -22.35
N PHE A 133 -18.60 -11.94 -21.40
CA PHE A 133 -17.68 -13.09 -21.42
C PHE A 133 -17.78 -13.95 -22.69
N ALA A 134 -18.99 -14.14 -23.23
CA ALA A 134 -19.20 -14.95 -24.43
C ALA A 134 -18.52 -14.32 -25.65
N ASP A 135 -18.75 -13.02 -25.87
CA ASP A 135 -18.19 -12.26 -27.00
C ASP A 135 -16.66 -12.16 -26.88
N PHE A 136 -16.19 -11.89 -25.66
CA PHE A 136 -14.76 -11.83 -25.35
C PHE A 136 -14.05 -13.17 -25.62
N LYS A 137 -14.65 -14.28 -25.16
CA LYS A 137 -14.10 -15.62 -25.36
C LYS A 137 -14.00 -15.98 -26.84
N ASP A 138 -15.04 -15.70 -27.63
CA ASP A 138 -15.00 -15.97 -29.08
C ASP A 138 -13.92 -15.13 -29.78
N GLN A 139 -13.83 -13.82 -29.45
CA GLN A 139 -12.79 -12.96 -30.00
C GLN A 139 -11.38 -13.43 -29.62
N ALA A 140 -11.16 -13.76 -28.35
CA ALA A 140 -9.87 -14.21 -27.84
C ALA A 140 -9.41 -15.52 -28.50
N LEU A 141 -10.29 -16.51 -28.67
CA LEU A 141 -9.94 -17.81 -29.25
C LEU A 141 -9.71 -17.76 -30.76
N ARG A 142 -10.27 -16.76 -31.46
CA ARG A 142 -9.96 -16.53 -32.89
C ARG A 142 -8.54 -16.03 -33.09
N THR A 143 -8.04 -15.19 -32.18
CA THR A 143 -6.70 -14.61 -32.28
C THR A 143 -5.64 -15.49 -31.61
N HIS A 144 -6.01 -16.14 -30.50
CA HIS A 144 -5.14 -16.93 -29.63
C HIS A 144 -5.81 -18.27 -29.25
N PRO A 145 -5.93 -19.24 -30.19
CA PRO A 145 -6.58 -20.53 -29.94
C PRO A 145 -5.91 -21.36 -28.83
N GLU A 146 -4.61 -21.15 -28.59
CA GLU A 146 -3.82 -21.76 -27.52
C GLU A 146 -4.34 -21.43 -26.11
N LEU A 147 -5.12 -20.36 -25.95
CA LEU A 147 -5.70 -19.96 -24.66
C LEU A 147 -7.01 -20.71 -24.34
N ALA A 148 -7.52 -21.56 -25.23
CA ALA A 148 -8.70 -22.41 -25.00
C ALA A 148 -8.76 -23.08 -23.60
N PRO A 149 -7.73 -23.82 -23.15
CA PRO A 149 -7.73 -24.44 -21.83
C PRO A 149 -7.79 -23.44 -20.66
N PHE A 150 -7.35 -22.20 -20.86
CA PHE A 150 -7.33 -21.16 -19.83
C PHE A 150 -8.74 -20.64 -19.51
N PHE A 151 -9.58 -20.42 -20.54
CA PHE A 151 -10.98 -19.97 -20.39
C PHE A 151 -11.89 -20.97 -19.67
N HIS A 152 -11.51 -22.25 -19.58
CA HIS A 152 -12.27 -23.27 -18.86
C HIS A 152 -11.95 -23.34 -17.37
N ARG A 153 -10.83 -22.73 -16.93
CA ARG A 153 -10.33 -22.86 -15.55
C ARG A 153 -10.66 -21.67 -14.67
N VAL A 154 -10.77 -20.47 -15.24
CA VAL A 154 -10.91 -19.23 -14.47
C VAL A 154 -11.88 -18.26 -15.17
N PRO A 155 -12.78 -17.58 -14.44
CA PRO A 155 -13.58 -16.50 -15.02
C PRO A 155 -12.68 -15.32 -15.42
N ILE A 156 -12.74 -14.94 -16.70
CA ILE A 156 -11.99 -13.81 -17.26
C ILE A 156 -12.96 -12.67 -17.56
N PHE A 157 -12.57 -11.46 -17.24
CA PHE A 157 -13.26 -10.22 -17.57
C PHE A 157 -12.64 -9.68 -18.86
N GLY A 158 -13.43 -9.59 -19.92
CA GLY A 158 -12.97 -8.99 -21.17
C GLY A 158 -12.92 -7.47 -21.06
N LEU A 159 -11.87 -6.85 -21.56
CA LEU A 159 -11.73 -5.39 -21.59
C LEU A 159 -11.61 -4.88 -23.02
N ASN A 160 -12.32 -3.81 -23.31
CA ASN A 160 -12.16 -3.10 -24.58
C ASN A 160 -10.97 -2.15 -24.50
N LEU A 161 -9.99 -2.31 -25.39
CA LEU A 161 -8.79 -1.48 -25.46
C LEU A 161 -9.09 0.03 -25.57
N THR A 162 -10.06 0.44 -26.39
CA THR A 162 -10.38 1.87 -26.54
C THR A 162 -11.00 2.44 -25.28
N ALA A 163 -11.83 1.66 -24.59
CA ALA A 163 -12.40 2.04 -23.31
C ALA A 163 -11.34 2.09 -22.21
N ILE A 164 -10.36 1.17 -22.18
CA ILE A 164 -9.23 1.22 -21.25
C ILE A 164 -8.37 2.47 -21.46
N MET A 165 -8.13 2.88 -22.72
CA MET A 165 -7.46 4.16 -22.98
C MET A 165 -8.24 5.35 -22.41
N ALA A 166 -9.58 5.32 -22.50
CA ALA A 166 -10.43 6.34 -21.88
C ALA A 166 -10.34 6.32 -20.34
N VAL A 167 -10.31 5.13 -19.72
CA VAL A 167 -10.07 4.97 -18.27
C VAL A 167 -8.75 5.60 -17.85
N CYS A 168 -7.66 5.30 -18.58
CA CYS A 168 -6.36 5.90 -18.32
C CYS A 168 -6.40 7.43 -18.44
N ALA A 169 -7.04 7.97 -19.48
CA ALA A 169 -7.14 9.42 -19.69
C ALA A 169 -7.92 10.12 -18.57
N VAL A 170 -9.09 9.58 -18.19
CA VAL A 170 -9.91 10.11 -17.08
C VAL A 170 -9.14 10.05 -15.76
N THR A 171 -8.45 8.93 -15.50
CA THR A 171 -7.66 8.74 -14.28
C THR A 171 -6.52 9.75 -14.21
N CYS A 172 -5.74 9.89 -15.28
CA CYS A 172 -4.65 10.85 -15.37
C CYS A 172 -5.14 12.29 -15.15
N PHE A 173 -6.25 12.67 -15.80
CA PHE A 173 -6.84 14.01 -15.65
C PHE A 173 -7.13 14.34 -14.18
N TRP A 174 -7.82 13.44 -13.46
CA TRP A 174 -8.15 13.67 -12.06
C TRP A 174 -6.94 13.64 -11.13
N VAL A 175 -5.98 12.75 -11.37
CA VAL A 175 -4.74 12.69 -10.58
C VAL A 175 -3.92 13.96 -10.74
N VAL A 176 -3.84 14.54 -11.95
CA VAL A 176 -3.19 15.84 -12.17
C VAL A 176 -3.88 16.94 -11.36
N LEU A 177 -5.21 17.07 -11.49
CA LEU A 177 -5.97 18.09 -10.76
C LEU A 177 -5.82 17.96 -9.25
N TRP A 178 -5.91 16.73 -8.73
CA TRP A 178 -5.71 16.44 -7.32
C TRP A 178 -4.31 16.86 -6.86
N THR A 179 -3.28 16.50 -7.62
CA THR A 179 -1.88 16.83 -7.31
C THR A 179 -1.67 18.35 -7.30
N SER A 180 -2.21 19.06 -8.29
CA SER A 180 -2.13 20.53 -8.35
C SER A 180 -2.80 21.19 -7.15
N PHE A 181 -3.99 20.71 -6.74
CA PHE A 181 -4.70 21.23 -5.58
C PHE A 181 -3.93 21.00 -4.27
N VAL A 182 -3.36 19.80 -4.10
CA VAL A 182 -2.56 19.47 -2.93
C VAL A 182 -1.30 20.34 -2.84
N ILE A 183 -0.60 20.53 -3.97
CA ILE A 183 0.55 21.44 -4.03
C ILE A 183 0.15 22.86 -3.63
N TRP A 184 -0.98 23.37 -4.14
CA TRP A 184 -1.50 24.67 -3.76
C TRP A 184 -1.77 24.78 -2.26
N CYS A 185 -2.42 23.78 -1.65
CA CYS A 185 -2.65 23.74 -0.20
C CYS A 185 -1.33 23.74 0.59
N VAL A 186 -0.34 22.94 0.17
CA VAL A 186 0.97 22.85 0.83
C VAL A 186 1.69 24.19 0.80
N VAL A 187 1.75 24.84 -0.37
CA VAL A 187 2.36 26.17 -0.51
C VAL A 187 1.63 27.21 0.35
N GLY A 188 0.29 27.17 0.36
CA GLY A 188 -0.52 28.04 1.20
C GLY A 188 -0.24 27.86 2.70
N ILE A 189 -0.21 26.61 3.17
CA ILE A 189 0.12 26.26 4.55
C ILE A 189 1.51 26.76 4.92
N LEU A 190 2.54 26.46 4.11
CA LEU A 190 3.91 26.88 4.38
C LEU A 190 4.06 28.40 4.45
N THR A 191 3.31 29.12 3.62
CA THR A 191 3.31 30.59 3.59
C THR A 191 2.68 31.16 4.87
N GLN A 192 1.52 30.65 5.29
CA GLN A 192 0.86 31.07 6.53
C GLN A 192 1.71 30.78 7.77
N PHE A 193 2.36 29.63 7.80
CA PHE A 193 3.28 29.27 8.88
C PHE A 193 4.45 30.24 9.04
N ARG A 194 4.97 30.78 7.95
CA ARG A 194 6.03 31.79 7.99
C ARG A 194 5.51 33.10 8.58
N MET A 195 4.28 33.48 8.27
CA MET A 195 3.65 34.74 8.73
C MET A 195 3.22 34.67 10.20
N GLN A 196 2.71 33.53 10.66
CA GLN A 196 2.16 33.38 12.03
C GLN A 196 3.15 32.82 13.05
N LYS A 197 4.43 32.63 12.68
CA LYS A 197 5.47 32.02 13.54
C LYS A 197 5.61 32.72 14.90
N THR A 198 5.42 34.03 14.95
CA THR A 198 5.56 34.84 16.17
C THR A 198 4.26 34.98 16.97
N SER A 199 3.11 34.64 16.38
CA SER A 199 1.78 34.79 16.99
C SER A 199 1.29 33.50 17.67
N MET A 200 1.70 32.34 17.15
CA MET A 200 1.28 31.04 17.71
C MET A 200 2.08 30.64 18.95
N SER A 201 1.40 30.02 19.92
CA SER A 201 2.08 29.37 21.04
C SER A 201 2.99 28.24 20.56
N ASN A 202 4.12 28.03 21.25
CA ASN A 202 5.07 26.96 20.92
C ASN A 202 4.41 25.58 20.86
N PHE A 203 3.45 25.30 21.74
CA PHE A 203 2.72 24.03 21.75
C PHE A 203 1.90 23.82 20.46
N ASN A 204 1.10 24.81 20.06
CA ASN A 204 0.27 24.71 18.86
C ASN A 204 1.15 24.63 17.61
N TYR A 205 2.20 25.45 17.53
CA TYR A 205 3.15 25.42 16.42
C TYR A 205 3.75 24.02 16.21
N GLN A 206 4.27 23.39 17.28
CA GLN A 206 4.85 22.03 17.20
C GLN A 206 3.81 20.99 16.77
N LEU A 207 2.57 21.08 17.28
CA LEU A 207 1.49 20.18 16.89
C LEU A 207 1.16 20.30 15.39
N HIS A 208 1.05 21.52 14.85
CA HIS A 208 0.75 21.69 13.43
C HIS A 208 1.91 21.24 12.53
N VAL A 209 3.17 21.56 12.87
CA VAL A 209 4.35 21.08 12.12
C VAL A 209 4.39 19.56 12.06
N GLN A 210 4.14 18.91 13.19
CA GLN A 210 4.10 17.45 13.25
C GLN A 210 3.03 16.86 12.32
N LEU A 211 1.83 17.42 12.35
CA LEU A 211 0.70 16.90 11.56
C LEU A 211 0.90 17.14 10.06
N ILE A 212 1.57 18.22 9.68
CA ILE A 212 1.95 18.47 8.28
C ILE A 212 3.04 17.53 7.82
N LYS A 213 4.06 17.24 8.64
CA LYS A 213 5.07 16.22 8.30
C LYS A 213 4.41 14.86 8.07
N ALA A 214 3.50 14.46 8.96
CA ALA A 214 2.74 13.23 8.80
C ALA A 214 1.91 13.23 7.51
N LEU A 215 1.17 14.31 7.25
CA LEU A 215 0.34 14.43 6.06
C LEU A 215 1.16 14.49 4.76
N ALA A 216 2.31 15.17 4.77
CA ALA A 216 3.23 15.22 3.64
C ALA A 216 3.75 13.82 3.26
N VAL A 217 4.15 13.01 4.26
CA VAL A 217 4.54 11.61 4.02
C VAL A 217 3.36 10.80 3.50
N GLN A 218 2.17 10.93 4.10
CA GLN A 218 0.93 10.27 3.66
C GLN A 218 0.47 10.66 2.25
N THR A 219 1.07 11.70 1.66
CA THR A 219 0.72 12.22 0.33
C THR A 219 1.78 11.89 -0.69
N LEU A 220 3.05 11.97 -0.28
CA LEU A 220 4.17 11.51 -1.07
C LEU A 220 4.03 10.02 -1.38
N VAL A 221 3.55 9.23 -0.41
CA VAL A 221 3.36 7.79 -0.58
C VAL A 221 2.36 7.49 -1.70
N PRO A 222 1.14 8.06 -1.74
CA PRO A 222 0.24 7.92 -2.87
C PRO A 222 0.77 8.49 -4.19
N LEU A 223 1.49 9.62 -4.17
CA LEU A 223 2.10 10.15 -5.39
C LEU A 223 3.12 9.15 -5.99
N LEU A 224 3.94 8.54 -5.15
CA LEU A 224 4.96 7.58 -5.59
C LEU A 224 4.40 6.19 -5.90
N LEU A 225 3.40 5.73 -5.15
CA LEU A 225 2.88 4.36 -5.23
C LEU A 225 1.57 4.22 -6.03
N TYR A 226 0.79 5.29 -6.20
CA TYR A 226 -0.36 5.33 -7.12
C TYR A 226 -0.05 6.10 -8.39
N ALA A 227 0.33 7.38 -8.29
CA ALA A 227 0.37 8.25 -9.47
C ALA A 227 1.45 7.80 -10.45
N VAL A 228 2.71 7.62 -10.00
CA VAL A 228 3.81 7.22 -10.89
C VAL A 228 3.55 5.87 -11.60
N PRO A 229 3.15 4.79 -10.91
CA PRO A 229 2.86 3.52 -11.57
C PRO A 229 1.66 3.60 -12.51
N LEU A 230 0.58 4.28 -12.13
CA LEU A 230 -0.58 4.46 -13.01
C LEU A 230 -0.25 5.28 -14.27
N PHE A 231 0.56 6.34 -14.14
CA PHE A 231 1.05 7.09 -15.31
C PHE A 231 1.92 6.23 -16.22
N THR A 232 2.80 5.42 -15.64
CA THR A 232 3.65 4.50 -16.39
C THR A 232 2.81 3.48 -17.13
N LEU A 233 1.80 2.91 -16.47
CA LEU A 233 0.86 1.97 -17.04
C LEU A 233 0.04 2.61 -18.18
N ALA A 234 -0.44 3.84 -17.98
CA ALA A 234 -1.17 4.59 -19.00
C ALA A 234 -0.31 4.84 -20.25
N ILE A 235 0.95 5.26 -20.09
CA ILE A 235 1.91 5.44 -21.19
C ILE A 235 2.12 4.11 -21.92
N CYS A 236 2.31 3.01 -21.18
CA CYS A 236 2.51 1.70 -21.78
C CYS A 236 1.28 1.26 -22.60
N PHE A 237 0.05 1.54 -22.15
CA PHE A 237 -1.18 1.26 -22.89
C PHE A 237 -1.31 2.13 -24.15
N ILE A 238 -1.07 3.44 -24.02
CA ILE A 238 -1.21 4.40 -25.13
C ILE A 238 -0.22 4.08 -26.25
N PHE A 239 1.04 3.78 -25.91
CA PHE A 239 2.10 3.52 -26.88
C PHE A 239 2.30 2.03 -27.19
N LYS A 240 1.49 1.14 -26.60
CA LYS A 240 1.57 -0.32 -26.74
C LYS A 240 3.00 -0.87 -26.53
N LEU A 241 3.64 -0.43 -25.45
CA LEU A 241 5.02 -0.80 -25.16
C LEU A 241 5.12 -2.27 -24.75
N SER A 242 6.21 -2.94 -25.12
CA SER A 242 6.47 -4.35 -24.79
C SER A 242 6.61 -4.62 -23.28
N ILE A 243 6.93 -3.58 -22.49
CA ILE A 243 7.08 -3.64 -21.03
C ILE A 243 5.75 -3.57 -20.26
N LEU A 244 4.60 -3.53 -20.95
CA LEU A 244 3.28 -3.34 -20.32
C LEU A 244 2.96 -4.39 -19.25
N ASN A 245 3.35 -5.66 -19.47
CA ASN A 245 3.18 -6.75 -18.51
C ASN A 245 3.91 -6.48 -17.19
N ASP A 246 5.17 -6.04 -17.26
CA ASP A 246 5.98 -5.78 -16.07
C ASP A 246 5.53 -4.49 -15.38
N ALA A 247 5.17 -3.47 -16.15
CA ALA A 247 4.59 -2.23 -15.63
C ALA A 247 3.30 -2.48 -14.84
N PHE A 248 2.43 -3.39 -15.31
CA PHE A 248 1.22 -3.76 -14.58
C PHE A 248 1.54 -4.46 -13.26
N LYS A 249 2.42 -5.46 -13.26
CA LYS A 249 2.83 -6.18 -12.04
C LYS A 249 3.46 -5.24 -11.00
N ILE A 250 4.32 -4.32 -11.46
CA ILE A 250 4.94 -3.31 -10.60
C ILE A 250 3.88 -2.35 -10.05
N THR A 251 2.90 -1.98 -10.87
CA THR A 251 1.76 -1.15 -10.43
C THR A 251 0.98 -1.87 -9.34
N GLU A 252 0.56 -3.13 -9.56
CA GLU A 252 -0.15 -3.93 -8.56
C GLU A 252 0.64 -4.06 -7.24
N LEU A 253 1.96 -4.28 -7.31
CA LEU A 253 2.83 -4.32 -6.13
C LEU A 253 2.91 -2.96 -5.42
N ALA A 254 3.07 -1.86 -6.16
CA ALA A 254 3.09 -0.52 -5.57
C ALA A 254 1.75 -0.19 -4.90
N LEU A 255 0.64 -0.58 -5.54
CA LEU A 255 -0.71 -0.45 -5.02
C LEU A 255 -0.92 -1.28 -3.74
N SER A 256 -0.36 -2.47 -3.58
CA SER A 256 -0.49 -3.22 -2.31
C SER A 256 0.35 -2.61 -1.17
N LEU A 257 1.52 -2.03 -1.47
CA LEU A 257 2.39 -1.46 -0.44
C LEU A 257 1.87 -0.15 0.19
N HIS A 258 0.97 0.57 -0.49
CA HIS A 258 0.57 1.93 -0.07
C HIS A 258 -0.04 1.98 1.35
N SER A 259 -0.90 1.02 1.69
CA SER A 259 -1.65 1.01 2.95
C SER A 259 -0.77 0.74 4.16
N ILE A 260 0.21 -0.15 3.99
CA ILE A 260 1.21 -0.44 5.03
C ILE A 260 2.02 0.84 5.31
N VAL A 261 2.54 1.48 4.26
CA VAL A 261 3.35 2.69 4.41
C VAL A 261 2.53 3.84 5.00
N ASN A 262 1.28 4.02 4.57
CA ASN A 262 0.36 5.03 5.13
C ASN A 262 0.08 4.79 6.62
N SER A 263 -0.19 3.55 7.01
CA SER A 263 -0.44 3.16 8.40
C SER A 263 0.79 3.38 9.28
N LEU A 264 1.97 3.01 8.80
CA LEU A 264 3.23 3.26 9.48
C LEU A 264 3.49 4.76 9.62
N ALA A 265 3.24 5.57 8.59
CA ALA A 265 3.38 7.02 8.67
C ALA A 265 2.49 7.64 9.76
N VAL A 266 1.22 7.23 9.86
CA VAL A 266 0.30 7.66 10.94
C VAL A 266 0.88 7.30 12.32
N ILE A 267 1.31 6.06 12.52
CA ILE A 267 1.76 5.56 13.82
C ILE A 267 3.09 6.20 14.23
N LEU A 268 4.04 6.32 13.29
CA LEU A 268 5.40 6.76 13.56
C LEU A 268 5.57 8.28 13.60
N LEU A 269 4.73 9.05 12.91
CA LEU A 269 4.90 10.50 12.80
C LEU A 269 4.00 11.31 13.74
N ILE A 270 2.87 10.76 14.20
CA ILE A 270 1.92 11.47 15.06
C ILE A 270 2.19 11.11 16.54
N ALA A 271 2.70 12.08 17.32
CA ALA A 271 3.17 11.91 18.71
C ALA A 271 2.22 11.13 19.62
N PRO A 272 0.91 11.44 19.68
CA PRO A 272 0.00 10.68 20.55
C PRO A 272 -0.15 9.20 20.14
N TYR A 273 0.18 8.83 18.90
CA TYR A 273 0.11 7.46 18.39
C TYR A 273 1.43 6.69 18.51
N ARG A 274 2.56 7.39 18.61
CA ARG A 274 3.90 6.83 18.84
C ARG A 274 4.10 6.21 20.23
N ARG A 275 3.03 6.04 21.04
CA ARG A 275 3.15 5.51 22.40
C ARG A 275 3.84 4.15 22.34
N PHE A 276 5.01 4.11 22.98
CA PHE A 276 5.88 2.96 23.02
C PHE A 276 5.20 1.69 23.51
N GLU A 277 4.23 1.80 24.42
CA GLU A 277 3.45 0.67 24.92
C GLU A 277 2.64 -0.03 23.83
N PHE A 278 2.06 0.70 22.87
CA PHE A 278 1.28 0.10 21.79
C PHE A 278 2.20 -0.60 20.78
N TYR A 279 3.29 0.05 20.37
CA TYR A 279 4.29 -0.57 19.50
C TYR A 279 4.87 -1.84 20.15
N ARG A 280 5.22 -1.78 21.43
CA ARG A 280 5.70 -2.94 22.20
C ARG A 280 4.66 -4.06 22.22
N CYS A 281 3.38 -3.73 22.38
CA CYS A 281 2.29 -4.71 22.33
C CYS A 281 2.19 -5.37 20.94
N CYS A 282 2.19 -4.59 19.86
CA CYS A 282 2.15 -5.13 18.49
C CYS A 282 3.34 -6.05 18.22
N MET A 283 4.56 -5.59 18.54
CA MET A 283 5.77 -6.40 18.37
C MET A 283 5.72 -7.67 19.23
N ALA A 284 5.22 -7.60 20.46
CA ALA A 284 5.06 -8.78 21.32
C ALA A 284 4.03 -9.78 20.77
N VAL A 285 2.93 -9.29 20.17
CA VAL A 285 1.94 -10.15 19.49
C VAL A 285 2.54 -10.79 18.25
N THR A 286 3.27 -10.03 17.43
CA THR A 286 3.99 -10.56 16.27
C THR A 286 4.96 -11.65 16.71
N ALA A 287 5.76 -11.40 17.75
CA ALA A 287 6.67 -12.38 18.33
C ALA A 287 5.98 -13.64 18.82
N ALA A 288 4.87 -13.49 19.55
CA ALA A 288 4.10 -14.61 20.05
C ALA A 288 3.51 -15.50 18.93
N LEU A 289 3.37 -14.96 17.71
CA LEU A 289 2.88 -15.70 16.54
C LEU A 289 4.01 -16.19 15.64
N SER A 290 5.00 -15.34 15.32
CA SER A 290 6.12 -15.64 14.41
C SER A 290 7.00 -16.76 14.96
N ILE A 291 7.39 -16.66 16.23
CA ILE A 291 8.36 -17.56 16.85
C ILE A 291 7.88 -19.02 16.84
N PRO A 292 6.65 -19.35 17.31
CA PRO A 292 6.16 -20.72 17.24
C PRO A 292 6.00 -21.21 15.81
N LEU A 293 5.59 -20.35 14.88
CA LEU A 293 5.42 -20.71 13.47
C LEU A 293 6.77 -21.00 12.81
N THR A 294 7.78 -20.14 12.98
CA THR A 294 9.12 -20.35 12.42
C THR A 294 9.79 -21.58 13.05
N ALA A 295 9.60 -21.81 14.37
CA ALA A 295 10.05 -23.04 15.02
C ALA A 295 9.34 -24.29 14.49
N LEU A 296 8.03 -24.22 14.24
CA LEU A 296 7.26 -25.29 13.62
C LEU A 296 7.75 -25.57 12.20
N VAL A 297 8.06 -24.54 11.40
CA VAL A 297 8.63 -24.70 10.05
C VAL A 297 9.97 -25.43 10.11
N VAL A 298 10.86 -25.04 11.02
CA VAL A 298 12.14 -25.76 11.25
C VAL A 298 11.89 -27.22 11.61
N TYR A 299 10.94 -27.49 12.52
CA TYR A 299 10.55 -28.85 12.89
C TYR A 299 10.01 -29.65 11.69
N LEU A 300 9.11 -29.07 10.89
CA LEU A 300 8.56 -29.72 9.70
C LEU A 300 9.64 -30.01 8.66
N ILE A 301 10.60 -29.11 8.46
CA ILE A 301 11.71 -29.33 7.53
C ILE A 301 12.58 -30.50 8.01
N LEU A 302 12.91 -30.54 9.30
CA LEU A 302 13.76 -31.58 9.87
C LEU A 302 13.11 -32.97 9.83
N TRP A 303 11.83 -33.09 10.20
CA TRP A 303 11.18 -34.39 10.43
C TRP A 303 10.13 -34.80 9.39
N LYS A 304 9.56 -33.87 8.61
CA LYS A 304 8.49 -34.16 7.64
C LYS A 304 8.87 -33.95 6.17
N SER A 305 10.01 -33.35 5.85
CA SER A 305 10.42 -33.18 4.45
C SER A 305 10.68 -34.52 3.72
N PRO A 306 10.16 -34.68 2.48
CA PRO A 306 10.35 -35.88 1.68
C PRO A 306 11.81 -36.10 1.26
N LYS A 307 12.21 -37.38 1.11
CA LYS A 307 13.59 -37.76 0.77
C LYS A 307 14.06 -37.21 -0.59
N GLN A 308 13.14 -36.94 -1.52
CA GLN A 308 13.45 -36.39 -2.85
C GLN A 308 14.00 -34.96 -2.80
N MET A 309 13.77 -34.21 -1.72
CA MET A 309 14.22 -32.82 -1.57
C MET A 309 15.46 -32.71 -0.69
N ARG A 310 16.30 -33.76 -0.56
CA ARG A 310 17.37 -33.82 0.45
C ARG A 310 18.35 -32.65 0.40
N THR A 311 18.78 -32.21 -0.79
CA THR A 311 19.69 -31.07 -0.95
C THR A 311 18.99 -29.74 -0.66
N TYR A 312 17.81 -29.52 -1.26
CA TYR A 312 17.03 -28.31 -1.08
C TYR A 312 16.51 -28.13 0.37
N LYS A 313 16.31 -29.23 1.09
CA LYS A 313 15.94 -29.27 2.51
C LYS A 313 16.96 -28.55 3.39
N PHE A 314 18.27 -28.74 3.16
CA PHE A 314 19.30 -28.05 3.95
C PHE A 314 19.33 -26.55 3.68
N LEU A 315 19.00 -26.15 2.46
CA LEU A 315 18.87 -24.75 2.07
C LEU A 315 17.67 -24.07 2.75
N LEU A 316 16.49 -24.71 2.71
CA LEU A 316 15.29 -24.27 3.43
C LEU A 316 15.53 -24.20 4.94
N LEU A 317 16.24 -25.19 5.50
CA LEU A 317 16.60 -25.22 6.91
C LEU A 317 17.49 -24.03 7.27
N ASN A 318 18.53 -23.75 6.47
CA ASN A 318 19.43 -22.63 6.67
C ASN A 318 18.67 -21.29 6.72
N ILE A 319 17.81 -21.03 5.71
CA ILE A 319 16.94 -19.84 5.66
C ILE A 319 16.06 -19.74 6.91
N SER A 320 15.42 -20.85 7.30
CA SER A 320 14.47 -20.86 8.42
C SER A 320 15.16 -20.66 9.78
N VAL A 321 16.40 -21.14 9.93
CA VAL A 321 17.22 -20.93 11.14
C VAL A 321 17.64 -19.48 11.26
N TRP A 322 18.13 -18.85 10.19
CA TRP A 322 18.48 -17.42 10.22
C TRP A 322 17.27 -16.54 10.45
N ALA A 323 16.11 -16.87 9.86
CA ALA A 323 14.85 -16.19 10.14
C ALA A 323 14.49 -16.30 11.63
N PHE A 324 14.53 -17.51 12.20
CA PHE A 324 14.23 -17.73 13.61
C PHE A 324 15.16 -16.93 14.55
N ILE A 325 16.47 -16.95 14.29
CA ILE A 325 17.45 -16.20 15.09
C ILE A 325 17.21 -14.69 14.95
N THR A 326 16.85 -14.22 13.76
CA THR A 326 16.51 -12.81 13.51
C THR A 326 15.28 -12.40 14.32
N ASP A 327 14.22 -13.22 14.34
CA ASP A 327 13.01 -12.97 15.13
C ASP A 327 13.33 -12.90 16.64
N MET A 328 14.16 -13.83 17.15
CA MET A 328 14.65 -13.79 18.54
C MET A 328 15.41 -12.50 18.86
N LEU A 329 16.33 -12.10 17.99
CA LEU A 329 17.17 -10.92 18.20
C LEU A 329 16.34 -9.64 18.12
N LEU A 330 15.47 -9.49 17.11
CA LEU A 330 14.67 -8.29 16.91
C LEU A 330 13.54 -8.14 17.91
N GLU A 331 12.79 -9.20 18.16
CA GLU A 331 11.48 -9.09 18.82
C GLU A 331 11.57 -9.34 20.32
N ILE A 332 12.57 -10.10 20.79
CA ILE A 332 12.78 -10.39 22.22
C ILE A 332 13.94 -9.58 22.78
N ILE A 333 15.10 -9.62 22.13
CA ILE A 333 16.34 -9.06 22.68
C ILE A 333 16.38 -7.55 22.46
N SER A 334 16.45 -7.11 21.21
CA SER A 334 16.64 -5.71 20.84
C SER A 334 15.36 -4.89 20.99
N LEU A 335 14.20 -5.38 20.54
CA LEU A 335 12.95 -4.64 20.44
C LEU A 335 13.17 -3.14 20.12
N PRO A 336 13.77 -2.85 18.96
CA PRO A 336 14.26 -1.51 18.65
C PRO A 336 13.09 -0.54 18.50
N LEU A 337 13.18 0.59 19.20
CA LEU A 337 12.24 1.68 19.10
C LEU A 337 12.90 2.90 18.46
N PRO A 338 12.40 3.38 17.30
CA PRO A 338 12.98 4.52 16.62
C PRO A 338 12.65 5.84 17.34
N VAL A 339 13.69 6.61 17.62
CA VAL A 339 13.62 8.01 18.06
C VAL A 339 13.95 8.89 16.86
N LEU A 340 12.95 9.10 16.01
CA LEU A 340 13.10 9.82 14.73
C LEU A 340 13.62 11.25 14.88
N GLU A 341 13.44 11.89 16.03
CA GLU A 341 13.88 13.28 16.28
C GLU A 341 15.39 13.42 16.40
N VAL A 342 16.10 12.35 16.78
CA VAL A 342 17.57 12.35 16.97
C VAL A 342 18.23 11.30 16.08
N PHE A 343 17.49 10.71 15.14
CA PHE A 343 17.94 9.55 14.35
C PHE A 343 18.55 8.43 15.22
N GLY A 344 17.94 8.19 16.38
CA GLY A 344 18.41 7.21 17.37
C GLY A 344 17.54 5.95 17.41
N LEU A 345 18.11 4.87 17.92
CA LEU A 345 17.40 3.64 18.28
C LEU A 345 17.63 3.38 19.77
N TYR A 346 16.57 3.10 20.51
CA TYR A 346 16.71 2.60 21.87
C TYR A 346 16.05 1.23 21.99
N SER A 347 16.72 0.34 22.72
CA SER A 347 16.27 -1.03 22.92
C SER A 347 15.39 -1.14 24.16
N VAL A 348 14.24 -1.79 24.03
CA VAL A 348 13.29 -1.98 25.16
C VAL A 348 12.98 -3.44 25.45
N GLY A 349 13.66 -4.36 24.75
CA GLY A 349 13.58 -5.79 24.99
C GLY A 349 14.43 -6.21 26.19
N LEU A 350 14.94 -7.44 26.18
CA LEU A 350 15.87 -7.90 27.23
C LEU A 350 17.14 -7.05 27.31
N SER A 351 17.60 -6.43 26.21
CA SER A 351 18.76 -5.53 26.29
C SER A 351 18.46 -4.18 26.95
N ARG A 352 17.24 -3.92 27.43
CA ARG A 352 16.93 -2.74 28.26
C ARG A 352 17.74 -2.70 29.56
N SER A 353 17.97 -3.86 30.18
CA SER A 353 18.75 -3.98 31.41
C SER A 353 20.25 -4.06 31.16
N LEU A 354 20.69 -4.04 29.90
CA LEU A 354 22.08 -4.21 29.51
C LEU A 354 22.72 -2.86 29.13
N PRO A 355 24.05 -2.73 29.22
CA PRO A 355 24.77 -1.53 28.79
C PRO A 355 24.57 -1.23 27.30
N SER A 356 24.63 0.05 26.93
CA SER A 356 24.46 0.54 25.55
C SER A 356 25.28 -0.23 24.48
N PRO A 357 26.56 -0.59 24.70
CA PRO A 357 27.33 -1.38 23.73
C PRO A 357 26.72 -2.75 23.42
N VAL A 358 26.08 -3.41 24.39
CA VAL A 358 25.42 -4.71 24.20
C VAL A 358 24.14 -4.55 23.38
N GLY A 359 23.39 -3.48 23.62
CA GLY A 359 22.26 -3.10 22.77
C GLY A 359 22.69 -2.85 21.33
N PHE A 360 23.77 -2.11 21.11
CA PHE A 360 24.32 -1.89 19.77
C PHE A 360 24.79 -3.19 19.11
N ALA A 361 25.52 -4.04 19.84
CA ALA A 361 25.95 -5.35 19.35
C ALA A 361 24.76 -6.23 18.94
N SER A 362 23.63 -6.19 19.67
CA SER A 362 22.42 -6.93 19.30
C SER A 362 21.81 -6.47 17.96
N VAL A 363 21.86 -5.16 17.67
CA VAL A 363 21.41 -4.60 16.39
C VAL A 363 22.36 -4.99 15.25
N VAL A 364 23.67 -4.98 15.50
CA VAL A 364 24.67 -5.44 14.51
C VAL A 364 24.49 -6.94 14.21
N ALA A 365 24.32 -7.76 15.25
CA ALA A 365 24.06 -9.19 15.11
C ALA A 365 22.77 -9.45 14.32
N THR A 366 21.73 -8.67 14.58
CA THR A 366 20.48 -8.72 13.80
C THR A 366 20.73 -8.45 12.32
N MET A 367 21.45 -7.36 12.00
CA MET A 367 21.74 -7.02 10.60
C MET A 367 22.52 -8.13 9.91
N PHE A 368 23.49 -8.73 10.61
CA PHE A 368 24.22 -9.89 10.12
C PHE A 368 23.27 -11.07 9.82
N CYS A 369 22.36 -11.42 10.73
CA CYS A 369 21.39 -12.50 10.50
C CYS A 369 20.44 -12.22 9.31
N ILE A 370 20.05 -10.95 9.10
CA ILE A 370 19.27 -10.56 7.92
C ILE A 370 20.07 -10.80 6.63
N PHE A 371 21.36 -10.43 6.60
CA PHE A 371 22.21 -10.67 5.44
C PHE A 371 22.38 -12.17 5.16
N GLU A 372 22.63 -12.98 6.18
CA GLU A 372 22.75 -14.44 6.03
C GLU A 372 21.44 -15.08 5.54
N TYR A 373 20.28 -14.59 6.02
CA TYR A 373 18.97 -14.98 5.50
C TYR A 373 18.85 -14.67 3.99
N LEU A 374 19.22 -13.46 3.56
CA LEU A 374 19.18 -13.05 2.14
C LEU A 374 20.12 -13.89 1.27
N VAL A 375 21.33 -14.18 1.76
CA VAL A 375 22.29 -15.05 1.08
C VAL A 375 21.73 -16.47 0.95
N GLY A 376 21.13 -17.02 2.01
CA GLY A 376 20.43 -18.30 1.98
C GLY A 376 19.31 -18.33 0.93
N LEU A 377 18.51 -17.25 0.85
CA LEU A 377 17.45 -17.10 -0.14
C LEU A 377 17.99 -17.09 -1.57
N MET A 378 19.09 -16.37 -1.81
CA MET A 378 19.78 -16.34 -3.11
C MET A 378 20.21 -17.74 -3.54
N PHE A 379 20.84 -18.51 -2.64
CA PHE A 379 21.21 -19.88 -2.93
C PHE A 379 19.99 -20.77 -3.23
N ALA A 380 18.87 -20.57 -2.53
CA ALA A 380 17.65 -21.31 -2.80
C ALA A 380 17.05 -21.03 -4.18
N PHE A 381 17.07 -19.77 -4.63
CA PHE A 381 16.69 -19.44 -6.00
C PHE A 381 17.67 -20.02 -7.02
N TYR A 382 18.98 -19.92 -6.76
CA TYR A 382 20.01 -20.46 -7.65
C TYR A 382 19.89 -21.98 -7.82
N HIS A 383 19.74 -22.73 -6.72
CA HIS A 383 19.52 -24.17 -6.77
C HIS A 383 18.25 -24.53 -7.56
N ARG A 384 17.16 -23.78 -7.37
CA ARG A 384 15.91 -24.02 -8.12
C ARG A 384 16.08 -23.74 -9.61
N TYR A 385 16.80 -22.68 -9.96
CA TYR A 385 17.14 -22.36 -11.35
C TYR A 385 17.97 -23.48 -11.99
N TYR A 386 19.03 -23.93 -11.32
CA TYR A 386 19.91 -25.00 -11.81
C TYR A 386 19.15 -26.32 -12.07
N VAL A 387 18.31 -26.76 -11.13
CA VAL A 387 17.52 -27.99 -11.30
C VAL A 387 16.55 -27.90 -12.50
N LEU A 388 15.96 -26.72 -12.74
CA LEU A 388 15.06 -26.51 -13.89
C LEU A 388 15.79 -26.53 -15.23
N GLN A 389 17.10 -26.25 -15.27
CA GLN A 389 17.91 -26.36 -16.49
C GLN A 389 18.31 -27.80 -16.82
N ASP A 390 18.36 -28.69 -15.83
CA ASP A 390 18.72 -30.10 -16.02
C ASP A 390 17.53 -30.99 -16.43
N GLU A 391 16.27 -30.58 -16.16
CA GLU A 391 15.07 -31.33 -16.57
C GLU A 391 14.81 -31.46 -18.10
N PRO A 392 15.11 -30.48 -18.99
CA PRO A 392 14.88 -30.65 -20.43
C PRO A 392 15.72 -31.76 -21.11
N PHE A 393 16.68 -32.38 -20.42
CA PHE A 393 17.55 -33.44 -20.98
C PHE A 393 17.27 -34.85 -20.42
N ARG A 394 16.21 -35.06 -19.62
CA ARG A 394 15.82 -36.37 -19.06
C ARG A 394 14.39 -36.79 -19.38
N GLN A 395 13.93 -36.56 -20.61
CA GLN A 395 12.74 -37.26 -21.15
C GLN A 395 13.17 -38.26 -22.22
#